data_AF-A0A0N0K5P1-F1
#
_entry.id   AF-A0A0N0K5P1-F1
#
_cell.length_a   1.000
_cell.length_b   1.000
_cell.length_c   1.000
_cell.angle_alpha   90.00
_cell.angle_beta   90.00
_cell.angle_gamma   90.00
#
_symmetry.space_group_name_H-M   'P 1'
#
loop_
_entity.id
_entity.type
_entity.pdbx_description
1 polymer ?
#
loop_
_entity_poly.entity_id
_entity_poly.type
_entity_poly.pdbx_seq_one_letter_code
_entity_poly.pdbx_strand_id
1 'polypeptide(L)'
;MTQDMPAPPLLASREPRSGPVTIGMIRDEHLALMQQWRSLPDDAVRAARAGAFREAVAACGTDLESPGERDEAQGIIDYWASAISGLKGAVYPKLLVVADYSGLRAAAAAQSIRQVYEALDPPEMKPIARKVMENLLVLKDSTVERRRAQDREALRRSAGVGEQAEDKAAFDALLAKLVATGSIVRRAGETPDDDRFEVADVHVADQENWPDLARWLKDAAAYNTERDRLVQFAIGWWQSGREPALLLSTPQAAHDALRFMGEDETLDAYIKESERTFWQKRRNILTIVSVVVVVQAAALVGLWFMYDTANDRLEEAKAEIARAARQSAKAAFDEHRAAETTQTAEYLNKVLLGNSEAELKQIATATADAPKPEDDLLGKLAIVNGAVLLGTDKGMLVSDLKGSPIPGLGGLAEGSRLRMRGASALFTEMPAGKNKYNPPDAKATIPTGGQIVLQAVPRIVTLAGSRFFWAPVRVIPQVYVQYHSLPKAQVDAIRRSLAEAGFETPAAQLITGFSGLSEVRYQRPEDREVAAMLRDRLGQLADIHAAGAITCQKIAPATTAPVNFKLEFWFDPPLRSERRDPTCR
;
A
#
# COMPACT_ATOMS: atom_id res chain seq x y z
N MET A 1 33.10 -75.95 21.48
CA MET A 1 33.91 -74.81 21.01
C MET A 1 32.94 -73.80 20.43
N THR A 2 32.61 -72.77 21.19
CA THR A 2 31.79 -71.63 20.77
C THR A 2 32.52 -70.92 19.64
N GLN A 3 32.02 -71.07 18.40
CA GLN A 3 32.45 -70.22 17.30
C GLN A 3 32.12 -68.78 17.68
N ASP A 4 33.15 -67.96 17.85
CA ASP A 4 33.00 -66.51 17.96
C ASP A 4 32.22 -66.03 16.73
N MET A 5 30.99 -65.57 16.95
CA MET A 5 30.25 -64.90 15.90
C MET A 5 31.05 -63.65 15.49
N PRO A 6 31.26 -63.43 14.18
CA PRO A 6 31.97 -62.24 13.73
C PRO A 6 31.16 -60.99 14.09
N ALA A 7 31.83 -59.97 14.63
CA ALA A 7 31.23 -58.76 15.20
C ALA A 7 30.10 -58.17 14.32
N PRO A 8 28.96 -57.72 14.90
CA PRO A 8 27.83 -57.17 14.15
C PRO A 8 28.24 -56.00 13.23
N PRO A 9 27.45 -55.70 12.18
CA PRO A 9 27.71 -54.53 11.34
C PRO A 9 27.79 -53.26 12.21
N LEU A 10 28.71 -52.36 11.86
CA LEU A 10 29.00 -51.16 12.63
C LEU A 10 27.76 -50.24 12.69
N LEU A 11 26.95 -50.18 11.63
CA LEU A 11 25.64 -49.50 11.61
C LEU A 11 24.66 -50.03 12.68
N ALA A 12 24.66 -51.32 12.99
CA ALA A 12 23.78 -51.92 14.01
C ALA A 12 24.31 -51.75 15.44
N SER A 13 25.58 -51.37 15.59
CA SER A 13 26.29 -51.32 16.88
C SER A 13 26.45 -49.90 17.43
N ARG A 14 25.97 -48.88 16.70
CA ARG A 14 26.10 -47.48 17.10
C ARG A 14 25.10 -47.15 18.19
N GLU A 15 25.61 -46.85 19.39
CA GLU A 15 24.89 -46.14 20.43
C GLU A 15 24.22 -44.86 19.88
N PRO A 16 23.16 -44.35 20.54
CA PRO A 16 22.36 -43.19 20.07
C PRO A 16 23.10 -41.83 20.06
N ARG A 17 24.42 -41.79 19.87
CA ARG A 17 25.28 -40.60 20.02
C ARG A 17 26.08 -40.17 18.79
N SER A 18 25.85 -40.68 17.57
CA SER A 18 26.67 -40.29 16.40
C SER A 18 25.89 -39.96 15.13
N GLY A 19 25.26 -38.79 15.08
CA GLY A 19 24.78 -38.13 13.85
C GLY A 19 23.76 -38.90 12.98
N PRO A 20 23.21 -38.28 11.92
CA PRO A 20 22.37 -38.98 10.95
C PRO A 20 23.20 -39.99 10.16
N VAL A 21 22.62 -41.17 9.90
CA VAL A 21 23.23 -42.13 8.97
C VAL A 21 23.08 -41.57 7.56
N THR A 22 24.20 -41.30 6.91
CA THR A 22 24.20 -40.82 5.51
C THR A 22 24.33 -41.99 4.54
N ILE A 23 23.91 -41.78 3.28
CA ILE A 23 24.13 -42.78 2.22
C ILE A 23 25.62 -43.10 2.02
N GLY A 24 26.51 -42.13 2.24
CA GLY A 24 27.96 -42.33 2.16
C GLY A 24 28.46 -43.36 3.18
N MET A 25 27.97 -43.29 4.42
CA MET A 25 28.31 -44.25 5.47
C MET A 25 27.79 -45.66 5.14
N ILE A 26 26.60 -45.76 4.57
CA ILE A 26 26.03 -47.03 4.10
C ILE A 26 26.88 -47.59 2.96
N ARG A 27 27.33 -46.74 2.03
CA ARG A 27 28.19 -47.13 0.91
C ARG A 27 29.55 -47.64 1.38
N ASP A 28 30.16 -46.96 2.35
CA ASP A 28 31.45 -47.37 2.92
C ASP A 28 31.35 -48.76 3.58
N GLU A 29 30.28 -49.03 4.33
CA GLU A 29 30.06 -50.36 4.90
C GLU A 29 29.70 -51.41 3.84
N HIS A 30 28.92 -51.04 2.82
CA HIS A 30 28.63 -51.93 1.70
C HIS A 30 29.92 -52.36 0.98
N LEU A 31 30.82 -51.40 0.71
CA LEU A 31 32.14 -51.66 0.12
C LEU A 31 33.00 -52.54 1.04
N ALA A 32 33.03 -52.26 2.34
CA ALA A 32 33.78 -53.06 3.31
C ALA A 32 33.27 -54.51 3.36
N LEU A 33 31.95 -54.72 3.36
CA LEU A 33 31.36 -56.05 3.35
C LEU A 33 31.62 -56.78 2.03
N MET A 34 31.57 -56.09 0.89
CA MET A 34 31.96 -56.68 -0.41
C MET A 34 33.42 -57.13 -0.42
N GLN A 35 34.35 -56.34 0.13
CA GLN A 35 35.77 -56.71 0.22
C GLN A 35 35.99 -57.94 1.10
N GLN A 36 35.25 -58.05 2.21
CA GLN A 36 35.34 -59.17 3.15
C GLN A 36 34.56 -60.41 2.71
N TRP A 37 33.70 -60.31 1.69
CA TRP A 37 32.73 -61.35 1.35
C TRP A 37 33.33 -62.74 1.13
N ARG A 38 34.46 -62.79 0.40
CA ARG A 38 35.15 -64.05 0.07
C ARG A 38 35.98 -64.60 1.23
N SER A 39 36.40 -63.76 2.17
CA SER A 39 37.18 -64.18 3.34
C SER A 39 36.33 -64.67 4.50
N LEU A 40 35.00 -64.55 4.41
CA LEU A 40 34.09 -65.11 5.41
C LEU A 40 34.13 -66.65 5.41
N PRO A 41 34.01 -67.30 6.59
CA PRO A 41 34.36 -68.71 6.79
C PRO A 41 33.48 -69.69 6.00
N ASP A 42 32.17 -69.42 5.94
CA ASP A 42 31.20 -70.29 5.29
C ASP A 42 29.95 -69.49 4.81
N ASP A 43 29.08 -70.18 4.06
CA ASP A 43 27.86 -69.61 3.50
C ASP A 43 26.83 -69.21 4.58
N ALA A 44 26.82 -69.88 5.74
CA ALA A 44 25.91 -69.52 6.83
C ALA A 44 26.29 -68.18 7.46
N VAL A 45 27.59 -67.96 7.68
CA VAL A 45 28.12 -66.68 8.17
C VAL A 45 27.91 -65.57 7.15
N ARG A 46 28.11 -65.84 5.85
CA ARG A 46 27.79 -64.88 4.77
C ARG A 46 26.33 -64.47 4.78
N ALA A 47 25.43 -65.44 4.86
CA ALA A 47 23.99 -65.19 4.91
C ALA A 47 23.59 -64.37 6.14
N ALA A 48 24.10 -64.72 7.32
CA ALA A 48 23.81 -64.01 8.56
C ALA A 48 24.31 -62.55 8.52
N ARG A 49 25.54 -62.33 8.01
CA ARG A 49 26.15 -60.99 7.99
C ARG A 49 25.51 -60.07 6.96
N ALA A 50 25.22 -60.58 5.75
CA ALA A 50 24.45 -59.84 4.76
C ALA A 50 23.01 -59.58 5.23
N GLY A 51 22.38 -60.55 5.91
CA GLY A 51 21.05 -60.40 6.49
C GLY A 51 20.99 -59.25 7.51
N ALA A 52 21.89 -59.27 8.49
CA ALA A 52 21.98 -58.22 9.51
C ALA A 52 22.28 -56.84 8.90
N PHE A 53 23.16 -56.78 7.88
CA PHE A 53 23.43 -55.53 7.18
C PHE A 53 22.20 -55.00 6.44
N ARG A 54 21.44 -55.85 5.75
CA ARG A 54 20.20 -55.45 5.06
C ARG A 54 19.16 -54.89 6.04
N GLU A 55 18.99 -55.52 7.20
CA GLU A 55 18.08 -55.03 8.24
C GLU A 55 18.53 -53.67 8.79
N ALA A 56 19.83 -53.49 9.01
CA ALA A 56 20.39 -52.21 9.44
C ALA A 56 20.15 -51.10 8.39
N VAL A 57 20.44 -51.37 7.10
CA VAL A 57 20.21 -50.40 6.01
C VAL A 57 18.72 -50.07 5.87
N ALA A 58 17.83 -51.05 5.97
CA ALA A 58 16.39 -50.81 5.93
C ALA A 58 15.93 -49.87 7.05
N ALA A 59 16.41 -50.08 8.28
CA ALA A 59 16.10 -49.22 9.43
C ALA A 59 16.65 -47.79 9.28
N CYS A 60 17.80 -47.63 8.61
CA CYS A 60 18.39 -46.32 8.32
C CYS A 60 17.53 -45.47 7.39
N GLY A 61 16.54 -46.05 6.70
CA GLY A 61 15.55 -45.32 5.91
C GLY A 61 14.82 -44.20 6.65
N THR A 62 14.72 -44.31 7.98
CA THR A 62 14.15 -43.28 8.84
C THR A 62 14.94 -41.96 8.84
N ASP A 63 16.21 -42.01 8.43
CA ASP A 63 17.15 -40.88 8.34
C ASP A 63 17.45 -40.44 6.89
N LEU A 64 17.04 -41.23 5.88
CA LEU A 64 17.31 -40.95 4.47
C LEU A 64 16.10 -40.27 3.82
N GLU A 65 16.18 -38.97 3.60
CA GLU A 65 15.11 -38.17 3.00
C GLU A 65 15.12 -38.26 1.47
N SER A 66 16.28 -38.05 0.85
CA SER A 66 16.40 -37.88 -0.60
C SER A 66 15.94 -39.12 -1.36
N PRO A 67 15.04 -38.99 -2.35
CA PRO A 67 14.61 -40.11 -3.18
C PRO A 67 15.79 -40.88 -3.79
N GLY A 68 16.82 -40.17 -4.26
CA GLY A 68 18.01 -40.81 -4.82
C GLY A 68 18.83 -41.59 -3.80
N GLU A 69 18.94 -41.10 -2.56
CA GLU A 69 19.64 -41.82 -1.48
C GLU A 69 18.84 -43.03 -1.02
N ARG A 70 17.51 -42.91 -0.97
CA ARG A 70 16.59 -44.01 -0.64
C ARG A 70 16.62 -45.10 -1.71
N ASP A 71 16.62 -44.72 -2.98
CA ASP A 71 16.75 -45.64 -4.12
C ASP A 71 18.10 -46.36 -4.08
N GLU A 72 19.19 -45.66 -3.76
CA GLU A 72 20.50 -46.28 -3.59
C GLU A 72 20.53 -47.25 -2.41
N ALA A 73 19.98 -46.87 -1.25
CA ALA A 73 19.87 -47.74 -0.09
C ALA A 73 19.03 -48.99 -0.38
N GLN A 74 17.93 -48.84 -1.12
CA GLN A 74 17.11 -49.96 -1.60
C GLN A 74 17.90 -50.87 -2.53
N GLY A 75 18.66 -50.30 -3.47
CA GLY A 75 19.56 -51.05 -4.36
C GLY A 75 20.61 -51.87 -3.59
N ILE A 76 21.15 -51.34 -2.49
CA ILE A 76 22.08 -52.07 -1.61
C ILE A 76 21.38 -53.23 -0.90
N ILE A 77 20.14 -53.03 -0.41
CA ILE A 77 19.33 -54.10 0.21
C ILE A 77 19.06 -55.24 -0.79
N ASP A 78 18.70 -54.89 -2.02
CA ASP A 78 18.34 -55.82 -3.09
C ASP A 78 19.55 -56.58 -3.63
N TYR A 79 20.70 -55.90 -3.73
CA TYR A 79 21.99 -56.51 -4.04
C TYR A 79 22.30 -57.66 -3.07
N TRP A 80 22.22 -57.38 -1.77
CA TRP A 80 22.52 -58.39 -0.76
C TRP A 80 21.45 -59.48 -0.67
N ALA A 81 20.19 -59.17 -0.99
CA ALA A 81 19.15 -60.21 -1.12
C ALA A 81 19.51 -61.22 -2.21
N SER A 82 19.97 -60.71 -3.36
CA SER A 82 20.43 -61.51 -4.49
C SER A 82 21.70 -62.30 -4.16
N ALA A 83 22.66 -61.68 -3.46
CA ALA A 83 23.89 -62.34 -3.03
C ALA A 83 23.62 -63.51 -2.07
N ILE A 84 22.69 -63.35 -1.11
CA ILE A 84 22.25 -64.42 -0.20
C ILE A 84 21.60 -65.56 -0.99
N SER A 85 20.74 -65.24 -1.96
CA SER A 85 20.08 -66.26 -2.79
C SER A 85 21.06 -67.08 -3.65
N GLY A 86 22.26 -66.58 -3.89
CA GLY A 86 23.32 -67.30 -4.62
C GLY A 86 24.10 -68.29 -3.75
N LEU A 87 23.91 -68.30 -2.43
CA LEU A 87 24.61 -69.20 -1.51
C LEU A 87 24.00 -70.60 -1.54
N LYS A 88 24.82 -71.62 -1.30
CA LYS A 88 24.38 -73.01 -1.45
C LYS A 88 23.39 -73.39 -0.35
N GLY A 89 22.16 -73.74 -0.73
CA GLY A 89 21.12 -74.15 0.21
C GLY A 89 20.46 -72.99 0.98
N ALA A 90 20.76 -71.74 0.63
CA ALA A 90 20.09 -70.59 1.19
C ALA A 90 18.69 -70.41 0.57
N VAL A 91 17.71 -70.06 1.41
CA VAL A 91 16.37 -69.65 0.97
C VAL A 91 16.44 -68.16 0.62
N TYR A 92 15.69 -67.74 -0.40
CA TYR A 92 15.58 -66.33 -0.75
C TYR A 92 15.14 -65.52 0.48
N PRO A 93 15.89 -64.48 0.87
CA PRO A 93 15.61 -63.79 2.12
C PRO A 93 14.36 -62.90 2.00
N LYS A 94 13.74 -62.57 3.13
CA LYS A 94 12.58 -61.67 3.17
C LYS A 94 12.89 -60.36 2.42
N LEU A 95 11.96 -59.93 1.57
CA LEU A 95 12.02 -58.62 0.93
C LEU A 95 11.90 -57.52 2.00
N LEU A 96 12.87 -56.61 2.01
CA LEU A 96 12.90 -55.47 2.90
C LEU A 96 12.73 -54.22 2.07
N VAL A 97 11.99 -53.26 2.62
CA VAL A 97 11.83 -51.92 2.06
C VAL A 97 12.50 -50.96 3.00
N VAL A 98 13.20 -49.96 2.44
CA VAL A 98 13.75 -48.84 3.21
C VAL A 98 12.62 -48.18 4.01
N ALA A 99 12.79 -48.06 5.33
CA ALA A 99 11.79 -47.49 6.22
C ALA A 99 11.42 -46.05 5.81
N ASP A 100 10.17 -45.64 6.02
CA ASP A 100 9.72 -44.28 5.71
C ASP A 100 10.53 -43.23 6.47
N TYR A 101 10.83 -42.11 5.81
CA TYR A 101 11.52 -41.00 6.46
C TYR A 101 10.65 -40.48 7.61
N SER A 102 11.22 -40.42 8.81
CA SER A 102 10.44 -40.18 10.02
C SER A 102 10.38 -38.71 10.44
N GLY A 103 11.33 -37.88 10.02
CA GLY A 103 11.49 -36.49 10.49
C GLY A 103 11.77 -36.31 11.99
N LEU A 104 11.64 -37.37 12.80
CA LEU A 104 11.71 -37.32 14.26
C LEU A 104 13.08 -36.84 14.77
N ARG A 105 14.16 -37.20 14.07
CA ARG A 105 15.50 -36.72 14.41
C ARG A 105 15.70 -35.25 14.07
N ALA A 106 15.17 -34.77 12.94
CA ALA A 106 15.19 -33.35 12.59
C ALA A 106 14.46 -32.52 13.64
N ALA A 107 13.29 -32.99 14.09
CA ALA A 107 12.51 -32.34 15.16
C ALA A 107 13.28 -32.32 16.49
N ALA A 108 13.89 -33.44 16.90
CA ALA A 108 14.69 -33.52 18.13
C ALA A 108 15.97 -32.66 18.07
N ALA A 109 16.64 -32.62 16.92
CA ALA A 109 17.78 -31.76 16.66
C ALA A 109 17.38 -30.29 16.73
N ALA A 110 16.30 -29.89 16.04
CA ALA A 110 15.76 -28.53 16.09
C ALA A 110 15.42 -28.09 17.52
N GLN A 111 14.76 -28.95 18.30
CA GLN A 111 14.47 -28.68 19.70
C GLN A 111 15.75 -28.47 20.53
N SER A 112 16.77 -29.30 20.32
CA SER A 112 18.04 -29.23 21.04
C SER A 112 18.82 -27.95 20.70
N ILE A 113 18.92 -27.59 19.42
CA ILE A 113 19.58 -26.32 19.02
C ILE A 113 18.81 -25.14 19.55
N ARG A 114 17.47 -25.16 19.48
CA ARG A 114 16.66 -24.07 19.98
C ARG A 114 16.89 -23.85 21.48
N GLN A 115 17.02 -24.91 22.26
CA GLN A 115 17.40 -24.81 23.67
C GLN A 115 18.79 -24.19 23.85
N VAL A 116 19.79 -24.62 23.07
CA VAL A 116 21.13 -24.03 23.09
C VAL A 116 21.09 -22.56 22.73
N TYR A 117 20.37 -22.20 21.65
CA TYR A 117 20.20 -20.84 21.16
C TYR A 117 19.55 -19.94 22.20
N GLU A 118 18.47 -20.40 22.85
CA GLU A 118 17.76 -19.61 23.86
C GLU A 118 18.60 -19.41 25.12
N ALA A 119 19.42 -20.40 25.48
CA ALA A 119 20.34 -20.37 26.60
C ALA A 119 21.70 -19.70 26.30
N LEU A 120 21.89 -19.11 25.12
CA LEU A 120 23.13 -18.39 24.81
C LEU A 120 23.26 -17.13 25.68
N ASP A 121 24.38 -17.09 26.40
CA ASP A 121 24.84 -15.99 27.23
C ASP A 121 26.33 -15.73 26.91
N PRO A 122 26.75 -14.50 26.61
CA PRO A 122 25.95 -13.26 26.54
C PRO A 122 24.92 -13.25 25.40
N PRO A 123 23.83 -12.45 25.51
CA PRO A 123 22.79 -12.36 24.48
C PRO A 123 23.32 -11.89 23.11
N GLU A 124 24.49 -11.26 23.08
CA GLU A 124 25.24 -10.84 21.90
C GLU A 124 25.70 -12.02 21.02
N MET A 125 25.75 -13.25 21.57
CA MET A 125 26.07 -14.46 20.82
C MET A 125 24.89 -14.96 19.97
N LYS A 126 23.64 -14.54 20.26
CA LYS A 126 22.45 -14.96 19.50
C LYS A 126 22.49 -14.49 18.03
N PRO A 127 22.85 -13.23 17.70
CA PRO A 127 23.10 -12.81 16.32
C PRO A 127 24.18 -13.63 15.60
N ILE A 128 25.28 -13.97 16.29
CA ILE A 128 26.38 -14.77 15.72
C ILE A 128 25.89 -16.19 15.41
N ALA A 129 25.21 -16.84 16.34
CA ALA A 129 24.64 -18.18 16.14
C ALA A 129 23.62 -18.20 14.98
N ARG A 130 22.77 -17.17 14.89
CA ARG A 130 21.87 -16.99 13.74
C ARG A 130 22.64 -16.93 12.43
N LYS A 131 23.70 -16.10 12.36
CA LYS A 131 24.52 -15.99 11.15
C LYS A 131 25.24 -17.27 10.80
N VAL A 132 25.70 -18.06 11.76
CA VAL A 132 26.26 -19.39 11.50
C VAL A 132 25.23 -20.27 10.77
N MET A 133 24.00 -20.35 11.27
CA MET A 133 22.93 -21.15 10.63
C MET A 133 22.58 -20.64 9.22
N GLU A 134 22.47 -19.31 9.03
CA GLU A 134 22.24 -18.69 7.71
C GLU A 134 23.40 -18.94 6.72
N ASN A 135 24.61 -19.20 7.20
CA ASN A 135 25.78 -19.54 6.36
C ASN A 135 25.90 -21.04 6.06
N LEU A 136 25.19 -21.90 6.77
CA LEU A 136 25.18 -23.34 6.53
C LEU A 136 23.93 -23.82 5.77
N LEU A 137 22.85 -23.05 5.79
CA LEU A 137 21.61 -23.31 5.05
C LEU A 137 21.33 -22.21 4.04
N VAL A 138 20.55 -22.52 3.02
CA VAL A 138 20.06 -21.53 2.06
C VAL A 138 18.65 -21.88 1.65
N LEU A 139 17.79 -20.87 1.52
CA LEU A 139 16.49 -21.03 0.89
C LEU A 139 16.63 -20.70 -0.60
N LYS A 140 16.43 -21.70 -1.46
CA LYS A 140 16.51 -21.58 -2.91
C LYS A 140 15.25 -22.14 -3.54
N ASP A 141 14.60 -21.37 -4.41
CA ASP A 141 13.36 -21.78 -5.10
C ASP A 141 12.26 -22.31 -4.15
N SER A 142 12.18 -21.74 -2.94
CA SER A 142 11.29 -22.16 -1.83
C SER A 142 11.63 -23.46 -1.12
N THR A 143 12.78 -24.07 -1.44
CA THR A 143 13.30 -25.28 -0.79
C THR A 143 14.52 -24.91 0.05
N VAL A 144 14.60 -25.45 1.28
CA VAL A 144 15.80 -25.30 2.11
C VAL A 144 16.84 -26.30 1.63
N GLU A 145 17.99 -25.79 1.21
CA GLU A 145 19.14 -26.59 0.78
C GLU A 145 20.30 -26.43 1.76
N ARG A 146 21.10 -27.49 1.90
CA ARG A 146 22.37 -27.44 2.62
C ARG A 146 23.42 -26.71 1.77
N ARG A 147 24.12 -25.74 2.36
CA ARG A 147 25.32 -25.17 1.71
C ARG A 147 26.49 -26.16 1.80
N ARG A 148 27.48 -25.97 0.94
CA ARG A 148 28.75 -26.71 1.05
C ARG A 148 29.36 -26.50 2.44
N ALA A 149 30.03 -27.53 2.95
CA ALA A 149 30.67 -27.45 4.26
C ALA A 149 31.65 -26.27 4.32
N GLN A 150 31.49 -25.42 5.33
CA GLN A 150 32.26 -24.18 5.50
C GLN A 150 33.41 -24.43 6.46
N ASP A 151 34.58 -23.80 6.22
CA ASP A 151 35.64 -23.82 7.24
C ASP A 151 35.31 -22.88 8.41
N ARG A 152 36.00 -23.10 9.53
CA ARG A 152 35.83 -22.31 10.75
C ARG A 152 36.02 -20.81 10.50
N GLU A 153 37.06 -20.46 9.76
CA GLU A 153 37.45 -19.07 9.54
C GLU A 153 36.45 -18.32 8.64
N ALA A 154 35.90 -18.98 7.63
CA ALA A 154 34.83 -18.43 6.79
C ALA A 154 33.55 -18.19 7.60
N LEU A 155 33.17 -19.13 8.48
CA LEU A 155 32.02 -18.94 9.38
C LEU A 155 32.25 -17.79 10.37
N ARG A 156 33.46 -17.68 10.93
CA ARG A 156 33.83 -16.61 11.86
C ARG A 156 33.69 -15.23 11.19
N ARG A 157 34.27 -15.08 10.00
CA ARG A 157 34.23 -13.82 9.23
C ARG A 157 32.82 -13.45 8.81
N SER A 158 32.05 -14.40 8.29
CA SER A 158 30.68 -14.17 7.82
C SER A 158 29.68 -13.94 8.97
N ALA A 159 29.97 -14.43 10.17
CA ALA A 159 29.18 -14.14 11.37
C ALA A 159 29.54 -12.80 12.04
N GLY A 160 30.55 -12.09 11.54
CA GLY A 160 30.95 -10.77 12.05
C GLY A 160 31.63 -10.83 13.43
N VAL A 161 32.30 -11.94 13.74
CA VAL A 161 33.03 -12.11 15.00
C VAL A 161 34.28 -11.23 15.00
N GLY A 162 34.53 -10.54 16.11
CA GLY A 162 35.71 -9.69 16.27
C GLY A 162 37.04 -10.44 16.17
N GLU A 163 38.12 -9.69 15.98
CA GLU A 163 39.47 -10.24 15.88
C GLU A 163 40.14 -10.49 17.24
N GLN A 164 39.48 -10.12 18.35
CA GLN A 164 40.02 -10.32 19.69
C GLN A 164 40.04 -11.81 20.06
N ALA A 165 41.03 -12.23 20.84
CA ALA A 165 41.17 -13.64 21.23
C ALA A 165 39.95 -14.17 22.01
N GLU A 166 39.33 -13.32 22.83
CA GLU A 166 38.13 -13.65 23.60
C GLU A 166 36.92 -13.93 22.69
N ASP A 167 36.73 -13.12 21.64
CA ASP A 167 35.66 -13.31 20.65
C ASP A 167 35.83 -14.63 19.88
N LYS A 168 37.07 -14.95 19.49
CA LYS A 168 37.40 -16.22 18.81
C LYS A 168 37.10 -17.42 19.72
N ALA A 169 37.51 -17.35 20.99
CA ALA A 169 37.25 -18.41 21.96
C ALA A 169 35.75 -18.61 22.23
N ALA A 170 34.98 -17.51 22.33
CA ALA A 170 33.53 -17.56 22.50
C ALA A 170 32.84 -18.20 21.28
N PHE A 171 33.28 -17.87 20.07
CA PHE A 171 32.79 -18.46 18.83
C PHE A 171 33.10 -19.97 18.74
N ASP A 172 34.31 -20.39 19.12
CA ASP A 172 34.69 -21.80 19.14
C ASP A 172 33.86 -22.60 20.16
N ALA A 173 33.60 -22.01 21.34
CA ALA A 173 32.71 -22.60 22.33
C ALA A 173 31.27 -22.72 21.83
N LEU A 174 30.78 -21.73 21.06
CA LEU A 174 29.47 -21.80 20.40
C LEU A 174 29.42 -22.95 19.37
N LEU A 175 30.41 -23.05 18.48
CA LEU A 175 30.48 -24.14 17.50
C LEU A 175 30.51 -25.50 18.20
N ALA A 176 31.31 -25.65 19.26
CA ALA A 176 31.38 -26.89 20.04
C ALA A 176 30.01 -27.25 20.66
N LYS A 177 29.27 -26.27 21.21
CA LYS A 177 27.91 -26.48 21.73
C LYS A 177 26.95 -26.91 20.62
N LEU A 178 26.98 -26.27 19.45
CA LEU A 178 26.11 -26.61 18.33
C LEU A 178 26.42 -28.02 17.78
N VAL A 179 27.69 -28.39 17.67
CA VAL A 179 28.11 -29.75 17.29
C VAL A 179 27.67 -30.78 18.33
N ALA A 180 27.76 -30.46 19.61
CA ALA A 180 27.32 -31.35 20.69
C ALA A 180 25.82 -31.67 20.65
N THR A 181 24.99 -30.81 20.04
CA THR A 181 23.56 -31.11 19.81
C THR A 181 23.32 -32.13 18.70
N GLY A 182 24.34 -32.47 17.91
CA GLY A 182 24.21 -33.36 16.75
C GLY A 182 23.62 -32.69 15.50
N SER A 183 23.34 -31.40 15.57
CA SER A 183 22.64 -30.68 14.50
C SER A 183 23.55 -29.99 13.50
N ILE A 184 24.79 -29.75 13.90
CA ILE A 184 25.90 -29.41 13.01
C ILE A 184 26.88 -30.55 13.07
N VAL A 185 27.32 -31.03 11.92
CA VAL A 185 28.36 -32.04 11.78
C VAL A 185 29.70 -31.35 11.57
N ARG A 186 30.69 -31.73 12.39
CA ARG A 186 32.09 -31.35 12.18
C ARG A 186 32.79 -32.46 11.40
N ARG A 187 33.35 -32.12 10.24
CA ARG A 187 34.30 -32.96 9.50
C ARG A 187 35.71 -32.51 9.86
N ALA A 188 36.48 -33.40 10.45
CA ALA A 188 37.85 -33.10 10.88
C ALA A 188 38.74 -32.79 9.67
N GLY A 189 39.47 -31.68 9.74
CA GLY A 189 40.54 -31.34 8.80
C GLY A 189 41.90 -31.88 9.25
N GLU A 190 42.96 -31.61 8.49
CA GLU A 190 44.34 -31.94 8.90
C GLU A 190 44.76 -31.17 10.15
N THR A 191 44.32 -29.91 10.25
CA THR A 191 44.42 -29.09 11.46
C THR A 191 43.03 -28.70 11.97
N PRO A 192 42.90 -28.26 13.24
CA PRO A 192 41.62 -27.74 13.74
C PRO A 192 41.05 -26.62 12.85
N ASP A 193 41.89 -25.75 12.27
CA ASP A 193 41.44 -24.64 11.43
C ASP A 193 40.88 -25.11 10.08
N ASP A 194 41.28 -26.30 9.65
CA ASP A 194 40.76 -26.97 8.46
C ASP A 194 39.44 -27.72 8.72
N ASP A 195 38.94 -27.73 9.96
CA ASP A 195 37.65 -28.33 10.29
C ASP A 195 36.54 -27.70 9.44
N ARG A 196 35.73 -28.56 8.82
CA ARG A 196 34.57 -28.16 8.01
C ARG A 196 33.28 -28.45 8.74
N PHE A 197 32.33 -27.54 8.65
CA PHE A 197 31.04 -27.62 9.34
C PHE A 197 29.90 -27.61 8.34
N GLU A 198 28.89 -28.42 8.58
CA GLU A 198 27.65 -28.48 7.81
C GLU A 198 26.47 -28.82 8.71
N VAL A 199 25.23 -28.48 8.31
CA VAL A 199 24.04 -28.92 9.05
C VAL A 199 23.81 -30.42 8.85
N ALA A 200 23.43 -31.11 9.92
CA ALA A 200 23.16 -32.55 9.91
C ALA A 200 21.90 -32.90 9.08
N ASP A 201 20.83 -32.13 9.22
CA ASP A 201 19.55 -32.31 8.53
C ASP A 201 18.92 -30.93 8.19
N VAL A 202 18.51 -30.73 6.93
CA VAL A 202 17.93 -29.46 6.45
C VAL A 202 16.55 -29.18 7.07
N HIS A 203 15.81 -30.22 7.44
CA HIS A 203 14.49 -30.13 8.05
C HIS A 203 14.49 -29.51 9.45
N VAL A 204 15.67 -29.33 10.05
CA VAL A 204 15.83 -28.51 11.25
C VAL A 204 15.27 -27.10 11.05
N ALA A 205 15.32 -26.58 9.82
CA ALA A 205 14.81 -25.28 9.45
C ALA A 205 13.36 -25.29 8.95
N ASP A 206 12.66 -26.42 9.01
CA ASP A 206 11.25 -26.47 8.66
C ASP A 206 10.44 -25.60 9.62
N GLN A 207 9.36 -25.03 9.08
CA GLN A 207 8.47 -24.15 9.85
C GLN A 207 7.86 -24.86 11.07
N GLU A 208 7.68 -26.18 11.00
CA GLU A 208 7.15 -27.00 12.10
C GLU A 208 8.21 -27.25 13.19
N ASN A 209 9.48 -27.36 12.81
CA ASN A 209 10.58 -27.73 13.70
C ASN A 209 11.24 -26.51 14.36
N TRP A 210 11.51 -25.45 13.58
CA TRP A 210 12.09 -24.20 14.08
C TRP A 210 11.59 -22.97 13.31
N PRO A 211 10.44 -22.38 13.74
CA PRO A 211 9.81 -21.25 13.06
C PRO A 211 10.72 -20.02 12.88
N ASP A 212 11.56 -19.73 13.88
CA ASP A 212 12.47 -18.59 13.83
C ASP A 212 13.55 -18.76 12.76
N LEU A 213 14.16 -19.95 12.66
CA LEU A 213 15.16 -20.24 11.64
C LEU A 213 14.54 -20.20 10.24
N ALA A 214 13.35 -20.77 10.05
CA ALA A 214 12.61 -20.68 8.78
C ALA A 214 12.39 -19.22 8.35
N ARG A 215 11.97 -18.37 9.29
CA ARG A 215 11.81 -16.93 9.07
C ARG A 215 13.14 -16.25 8.73
N TRP A 216 14.21 -16.55 9.47
CA TRP A 216 15.54 -15.97 9.21
C TRP A 216 16.05 -16.31 7.82
N LEU A 217 15.88 -17.56 7.37
CA LEU A 217 16.27 -17.97 6.02
C LEU A 217 15.44 -17.25 4.94
N LYS A 218 14.15 -17.04 5.18
CA LYS A 218 13.29 -16.25 4.28
C LYS A 218 13.72 -14.78 4.21
N ASP A 219 14.02 -14.17 5.35
CA ASP A 219 14.51 -12.80 5.43
C ASP A 219 15.87 -12.67 4.73
N ALA A 220 16.78 -13.63 4.95
CA ALA A 220 18.09 -13.67 4.31
C ALA A 220 17.99 -13.88 2.79
N ALA A 221 17.06 -14.73 2.32
CA ALA A 221 16.80 -14.91 0.90
C ALA A 221 16.28 -13.63 0.26
N ALA A 222 15.29 -12.96 0.87
CA ALA A 222 14.78 -11.68 0.40
C ALA A 222 15.86 -10.59 0.37
N TYR A 223 16.71 -10.54 1.41
CA TYR A 223 17.87 -9.65 1.46
C TYR A 223 18.83 -9.90 0.30
N ASN A 224 19.23 -11.16 0.07
CA ASN A 224 20.15 -11.54 -1.00
C ASN A 224 19.57 -11.28 -2.39
N THR A 225 18.28 -11.59 -2.62
CA THR A 225 17.62 -11.32 -3.90
C THR A 225 17.61 -9.83 -4.23
N GLU A 226 17.30 -8.98 -3.25
CA GLU A 226 17.30 -7.54 -3.46
C GLU A 226 18.72 -7.01 -3.69
N ARG A 227 19.71 -7.49 -2.92
CA ARG A 227 21.12 -7.18 -3.15
C ARG A 227 21.54 -7.56 -4.57
N ASP A 228 21.31 -8.82 -4.97
CA ASP A 228 21.75 -9.33 -6.28
C ASP A 228 21.11 -8.55 -7.42
N ARG A 229 19.83 -8.17 -7.27
CA ARG A 229 19.15 -7.28 -8.21
C ARG A 229 19.84 -5.91 -8.31
N LEU A 230 20.19 -5.29 -7.19
CA LEU A 230 20.89 -4.01 -7.17
C LEU A 230 22.30 -4.12 -7.76
N VAL A 231 23.02 -5.21 -7.51
CA VAL A 231 24.31 -5.50 -8.13
C VAL A 231 24.17 -5.59 -9.65
N GLN A 232 23.14 -6.29 -10.16
CA GLN A 232 22.88 -6.34 -11.60
C GLN A 232 22.59 -4.96 -12.20
N PHE A 233 21.85 -4.11 -11.49
CA PHE A 233 21.63 -2.72 -11.93
C PHE A 233 22.91 -1.89 -11.89
N ALA A 234 23.75 -2.05 -10.86
CA ALA A 234 25.03 -1.38 -10.76
C ALA A 234 25.97 -1.77 -11.91
N ILE A 235 26.03 -3.07 -12.24
CA ILE A 235 26.78 -3.59 -13.39
C ILE A 235 26.25 -3.00 -14.70
N GLY A 236 24.92 -3.02 -14.91
CA GLY A 236 24.30 -2.47 -16.12
C GLY A 236 24.56 -0.96 -16.29
N TRP A 237 24.44 -0.20 -15.21
CA TRP A 237 24.78 1.23 -15.18
C TRP A 237 26.26 1.49 -15.47
N TRP A 238 27.16 0.68 -14.90
CA TRP A 238 28.59 0.80 -15.17
C TRP A 238 28.92 0.51 -16.64
N GLN A 239 28.36 -0.56 -17.19
CA GLN A 239 28.54 -0.98 -18.58
C GLN A 239 27.95 0.02 -19.58
N SER A 240 26.90 0.76 -19.21
CA SER A 240 26.30 1.78 -20.06
C SER A 240 27.13 3.09 -20.11
N GLY A 241 28.29 3.15 -19.45
CA GLY A 241 29.04 4.40 -19.29
C GLY A 241 28.40 5.37 -18.29
N ARG A 242 27.69 4.83 -17.28
CA ARG A 242 27.07 5.56 -16.17
C ARG A 242 25.88 6.44 -16.56
N GLU A 243 24.96 5.92 -17.37
CA GLU A 243 23.79 6.68 -17.82
C GLU A 243 22.87 7.07 -16.65
N PRO A 244 22.52 8.36 -16.48
CA PRO A 244 21.67 8.83 -15.37
C PRO A 244 20.24 8.27 -15.37
N ALA A 245 19.78 7.73 -16.50
CA ALA A 245 18.45 7.13 -16.64
C ALA A 245 18.32 5.75 -15.97
N LEU A 246 19.45 5.07 -15.72
CA LEU A 246 19.51 3.74 -15.10
C LEU A 246 19.69 3.79 -13.58
N LEU A 247 19.83 5.00 -13.01
CA LEU A 247 19.89 5.21 -11.57
C LEU A 247 18.53 4.98 -10.91
N LEU A 248 18.53 4.70 -9.60
CA LEU A 248 17.30 4.53 -8.84
C LEU A 248 16.45 5.80 -8.92
N SER A 249 15.20 5.62 -9.37
CA SER A 249 14.31 6.73 -9.73
C SER A 249 13.54 7.31 -8.54
N THR A 250 13.52 6.61 -7.40
CA THR A 250 12.77 7.03 -6.21
C THR A 250 13.71 7.30 -5.02
N PRO A 251 13.37 8.27 -4.14
CA PRO A 251 14.17 8.58 -2.96
C PRO A 251 14.21 7.41 -1.98
N GLN A 252 13.09 6.70 -1.85
CA GLN A 252 12.96 5.57 -0.97
C GLN A 252 13.84 4.41 -1.43
N ALA A 253 13.86 4.08 -2.73
CA ALA A 253 14.73 3.02 -3.25
C ALA A 253 16.22 3.37 -3.07
N ALA A 254 16.63 4.62 -3.30
CA ALA A 254 18.00 5.05 -3.08
C ALA A 254 18.39 4.99 -1.59
N HIS A 255 17.49 5.39 -0.69
CA HIS A 255 17.73 5.32 0.75
C HIS A 255 17.76 3.88 1.27
N ASP A 256 16.82 3.04 0.86
CA ASP A 256 16.74 1.63 1.25
C ASP A 256 17.96 0.85 0.76
N ALA A 257 18.54 1.24 -0.39
CA ALA A 257 19.76 0.64 -0.92
C ALA A 257 21.01 0.94 -0.07
N LEU A 258 21.02 1.99 0.76
CA LEU A 258 22.17 2.33 1.61
C LEU A 258 22.57 1.21 2.58
N ARG A 259 21.63 0.33 2.94
CA ARG A 259 21.91 -0.82 3.82
C ARG A 259 22.87 -1.84 3.20
N PHE A 260 23.05 -1.82 1.87
CA PHE A 260 23.94 -2.71 1.14
C PHE A 260 25.32 -2.08 0.87
N MET A 261 25.59 -0.88 1.41
CA MET A 261 26.89 -0.25 1.22
C MET A 261 28.02 -1.05 1.90
N GLY A 262 29.19 -1.07 1.26
CA GLY A 262 30.38 -1.76 1.73
C GLY A 262 30.47 -3.24 1.34
N GLU A 263 29.45 -3.77 0.64
CA GLU A 263 29.47 -5.15 0.13
C GLU A 263 30.18 -5.28 -1.22
N ASP A 264 30.05 -4.29 -2.12
CA ASP A 264 30.67 -4.27 -3.45
C ASP A 264 30.97 -2.83 -3.90
N GLU A 265 32.14 -2.59 -4.50
CA GLU A 265 32.59 -1.24 -4.89
C GLU A 265 31.74 -0.65 -6.03
N THR A 266 31.28 -1.48 -6.95
CA THR A 266 30.42 -1.06 -8.08
C THR A 266 29.03 -0.69 -7.58
N LEU A 267 28.49 -1.50 -6.66
CA LEU A 267 27.23 -1.24 -5.99
C LEU A 267 27.30 0.08 -5.17
N ASP A 268 28.38 0.29 -4.42
CA ASP A 268 28.59 1.52 -3.65
C ASP A 268 28.59 2.77 -4.53
N ALA A 269 29.28 2.71 -5.68
CA ALA A 269 29.30 3.79 -6.65
C ALA A 269 27.90 4.09 -7.22
N TYR A 270 27.14 3.03 -7.53
CA TYR A 270 25.78 3.14 -8.04
C TYR A 270 24.81 3.77 -7.04
N ILE A 271 24.87 3.34 -5.77
CA ILE A 271 24.01 3.86 -4.70
C ILE A 271 24.29 5.35 -4.46
N LYS A 272 25.57 5.73 -4.32
CA LYS A 272 25.99 7.13 -4.11
C LYS A 272 25.52 8.05 -5.24
N GLU A 273 25.68 7.61 -6.49
CA GLU A 273 25.30 8.44 -7.63
C GLU A 273 23.77 8.55 -7.79
N SER A 274 23.04 7.49 -7.45
CA SER A 274 21.58 7.49 -7.39
C SER A 274 21.05 8.50 -6.38
N GLU A 275 21.62 8.54 -5.17
CA GLU A 275 21.24 9.50 -4.13
C GLU A 275 21.53 10.95 -4.57
N ARG A 276 22.73 11.19 -5.10
CA ARG A 276 23.18 12.52 -5.53
C ARG A 276 22.29 13.12 -6.63
N THR A 277 21.92 12.31 -7.62
CA THR A 277 21.10 12.75 -8.75
C THR A 277 19.68 13.14 -8.30
N PHE A 278 19.12 12.43 -7.31
CA PHE A 278 17.83 12.78 -6.76
C PHE A 278 17.84 14.16 -6.09
N TRP A 279 18.81 14.43 -5.21
CA TRP A 279 18.93 15.72 -4.52
C TRP A 279 19.15 16.88 -5.50
N GLN A 280 19.88 16.66 -6.59
CA GLN A 280 20.06 17.66 -7.65
C GLN A 280 18.76 17.95 -8.40
N LYS A 281 18.01 16.93 -8.83
CA LYS A 281 16.71 17.12 -9.52
C LYS A 281 15.71 17.86 -8.64
N ARG A 282 15.62 17.52 -7.34
CA ARG A 282 14.74 18.20 -6.39
C ARG A 282 15.09 19.67 -6.22
N ARG A 283 16.39 19.99 -6.10
CA ARG A 283 16.84 21.38 -6.01
C ARG A 283 16.47 22.18 -7.26
N ASN A 284 16.69 21.60 -8.45
CA ASN A 284 16.34 22.26 -9.71
C ASN A 284 14.84 22.50 -9.87
N ILE A 285 13.98 21.53 -9.51
CA ILE A 285 12.52 21.68 -9.54
C ILE A 285 12.06 22.79 -8.57
N LEU A 286 12.58 22.80 -7.35
CA LEU A 286 12.24 23.83 -6.36
C LEU A 286 12.66 25.23 -6.83
N THR A 287 13.82 25.37 -7.45
CA THR A 287 14.25 26.63 -8.06
C THR A 287 13.28 27.06 -9.17
N ILE A 288 12.89 26.17 -10.08
CA ILE A 288 11.93 26.49 -11.15
C ILE A 288 10.59 26.94 -10.57
N VAL A 289 10.03 26.20 -9.60
CA VAL A 289 8.77 26.57 -8.94
C VAL A 289 8.89 27.92 -8.25
N SER A 290 10.00 28.20 -7.57
CA SER A 290 10.22 29.49 -6.91
C SER A 290 10.23 30.66 -7.90
N VAL A 291 10.85 30.50 -9.08
CA VAL A 291 10.86 31.52 -10.13
C VAL A 291 9.45 31.77 -10.66
N VAL A 292 8.67 30.72 -10.91
CA VAL A 292 7.29 30.83 -11.39
C VAL A 292 6.41 31.59 -10.37
N VAL A 293 6.56 31.31 -9.08
CA VAL A 293 5.81 32.01 -8.01
C VAL A 293 6.15 33.50 -7.97
N VAL A 294 7.43 33.86 -8.11
CA VAL A 294 7.87 35.27 -8.14
C VAL A 294 7.28 35.99 -9.35
N VAL A 295 7.28 35.37 -10.53
CA VAL A 295 6.68 35.95 -11.75
C VAL A 295 5.17 36.14 -11.59
N GLN A 296 4.47 35.17 -11.00
CA GLN A 296 3.02 35.30 -10.73
C GLN A 296 2.71 36.40 -9.71
N ALA A 297 3.50 36.52 -8.65
CA ALA A 297 3.34 37.59 -7.66
C ALA A 297 3.54 38.98 -8.30
N ALA A 298 4.56 39.14 -9.15
CA ALA A 298 4.78 40.39 -9.88
C ALA A 298 3.61 40.74 -10.82
N ALA A 299 3.05 39.75 -11.51
CA ALA A 299 1.87 39.94 -12.36
C ALA A 299 0.62 40.36 -11.57
N LEU A 300 0.39 39.77 -10.39
CA LEU A 300 -0.71 40.14 -9.52
C LEU A 300 -0.58 41.56 -8.97
N VAL A 301 0.63 41.98 -8.60
CA VAL A 301 0.90 43.37 -8.18
C VAL A 301 0.64 44.35 -9.34
N GLY A 302 1.07 44.01 -10.56
CA GLY A 302 0.78 44.82 -11.75
C GLY A 302 -0.73 44.96 -12.04
N LEU A 303 -1.47 43.84 -11.95
CA LEU A 303 -2.93 43.82 -12.09
C LEU A 303 -3.63 44.66 -11.02
N TRP A 304 -3.15 44.61 -9.77
CA TRP A 304 -3.69 45.42 -8.68
C TRP A 304 -3.51 46.92 -8.93
N PHE A 305 -2.31 47.36 -9.35
CA PHE A 305 -2.06 48.77 -9.72
C PHE A 305 -2.94 49.23 -10.89
N MET A 306 -3.16 48.37 -11.90
CA MET A 306 -4.06 48.67 -13.00
C MET A 306 -5.53 48.80 -12.54
N TYR A 307 -5.96 47.97 -11.59
CA TYR A 307 -7.31 48.02 -11.05
C TYR A 307 -7.54 49.28 -10.20
N ASP A 308 -6.58 49.64 -9.36
CA ASP A 308 -6.63 50.82 -8.49
C ASP A 308 -6.78 52.11 -9.33
N THR A 309 -5.91 52.27 -10.33
CA THR A 309 -5.97 53.42 -11.27
C THR A 309 -7.25 53.47 -12.11
N ALA A 310 -7.86 52.33 -12.41
CA ALA A 310 -9.14 52.28 -13.11
C ALA A 310 -10.32 52.65 -12.20
N ASN A 311 -10.25 52.27 -10.91
CA ASN A 311 -11.29 52.60 -9.92
C ASN A 311 -11.31 54.10 -9.60
N ASP A 312 -10.15 54.75 -9.49
CA ASP A 312 -10.08 56.20 -9.29
C ASP A 312 -10.78 56.95 -10.43
N ARG A 313 -10.53 56.55 -11.69
CA ARG A 313 -11.21 57.12 -12.87
C ARG A 313 -12.71 56.86 -12.88
N LEU A 314 -13.15 55.71 -12.35
CA LEU A 314 -14.56 55.35 -12.24
C LEU A 314 -15.27 56.24 -11.20
N GLU A 315 -14.63 56.49 -10.05
CA GLU A 315 -15.17 57.36 -9.01
C GLU A 315 -15.22 58.82 -9.45
N GLU A 316 -14.21 59.31 -10.19
CA GLU A 316 -14.24 60.62 -10.83
C GLU A 316 -15.41 60.75 -11.82
N ALA A 317 -15.61 59.76 -12.69
CA ALA A 317 -16.72 59.75 -13.65
C ALA A 317 -18.09 59.69 -12.95
N LYS A 318 -18.24 58.90 -11.87
CA LYS A 318 -19.46 58.88 -11.05
C LYS A 318 -19.71 60.22 -10.38
N ALA A 319 -18.67 60.90 -9.91
CA ALA A 319 -18.78 62.22 -9.28
C ALA A 319 -19.22 63.28 -10.29
N GLU A 320 -18.74 63.24 -11.53
CA GLU A 320 -19.20 64.12 -12.61
C GLU A 320 -20.66 63.88 -12.98
N ILE A 321 -21.08 62.62 -13.14
CA ILE A 321 -22.48 62.25 -13.41
C ILE A 321 -23.40 62.72 -12.25
N ALA A 322 -22.97 62.57 -11.00
CA ALA A 322 -23.72 63.03 -9.83
C ALA A 322 -23.83 64.56 -9.76
N ARG A 323 -22.80 65.30 -10.19
CA ARG A 323 -22.86 66.77 -10.30
C ARG A 323 -23.81 67.22 -11.41
N ALA A 324 -23.77 66.56 -12.57
CA ALA A 324 -24.69 66.82 -13.67
C ALA A 324 -26.15 66.54 -13.27
N ALA A 325 -26.40 65.43 -12.56
CA ALA A 325 -27.72 65.09 -12.02
C ALA A 325 -28.22 66.10 -10.98
N ARG A 326 -27.35 66.68 -10.15
CA ARG A 326 -27.73 67.75 -9.20
C ARG A 326 -28.05 69.07 -9.91
N GLN A 327 -27.35 69.40 -10.99
CA GLN A 327 -27.63 70.59 -11.78
C GLN A 327 -28.95 70.46 -12.54
N SER A 328 -29.24 69.29 -13.13
CA SER A 328 -30.52 69.04 -13.79
C SER A 328 -31.69 68.95 -12.80
N ALA A 329 -31.50 68.34 -11.62
CA ALA A 329 -32.52 68.32 -10.57
C ALA A 329 -32.82 69.73 -10.02
N LYS A 330 -31.81 70.61 -9.92
CA LYS A 330 -32.03 72.00 -9.50
C LYS A 330 -32.78 72.81 -10.57
N ALA A 331 -32.45 72.63 -11.85
CA ALA A 331 -33.17 73.26 -12.95
C ALA A 331 -34.64 72.77 -13.02
N ALA A 332 -34.87 71.47 -12.85
CA ALA A 332 -36.21 70.88 -12.80
C ALA A 332 -37.02 71.35 -11.58
N PHE A 333 -36.36 71.58 -10.43
CA PHE A 333 -36.98 72.14 -9.22
C PHE A 333 -37.37 73.61 -9.39
N ASP A 334 -36.54 74.42 -10.05
CA ASP A 334 -36.84 75.82 -10.34
C ASP A 334 -37.97 75.96 -11.40
N GLU A 335 -38.05 75.03 -12.36
CA GLU A 335 -39.14 74.94 -13.34
C GLU A 335 -40.47 74.47 -12.69
N HIS A 336 -40.41 73.51 -11.76
CA HIS A 336 -41.57 73.06 -10.98
C HIS A 336 -42.11 74.11 -10.00
N ARG A 337 -41.23 74.94 -9.40
CA ARG A 337 -41.64 76.06 -8.52
C ARG A 337 -42.41 77.15 -9.27
N ALA A 338 -42.16 77.34 -10.57
CA ALA A 338 -42.92 78.24 -11.41
C ALA A 338 -44.31 77.67 -11.80
N ALA A 339 -44.42 76.33 -11.91
CA ALA A 339 -45.66 75.63 -12.22
C ALA A 339 -46.59 75.42 -10.99
N GLU A 340 -46.03 75.34 -9.77
CA GLU A 340 -46.76 75.07 -8.51
C GLU A 340 -47.54 76.26 -7.93
N THR A 341 -47.46 77.47 -8.50
CA THR A 341 -48.25 78.63 -8.02
C THR A 341 -49.69 78.63 -8.53
N THR A 342 -50.05 77.76 -9.49
CA THR A 342 -51.32 77.89 -10.24
C THR A 342 -52.23 76.65 -10.19
N GLN A 343 -51.76 75.49 -9.74
CA GLN A 343 -52.56 74.23 -9.75
C GLN A 343 -52.83 73.61 -8.36
N THR A 344 -52.25 74.18 -7.30
CA THR A 344 -52.21 73.58 -5.95
C THR A 344 -53.35 74.04 -5.03
N ALA A 345 -54.43 74.60 -5.58
CA ALA A 345 -55.68 74.85 -4.88
C ALA A 345 -56.75 73.77 -5.16
N GLU A 346 -56.57 72.93 -6.19
CA GLU A 346 -57.61 72.01 -6.68
C GLU A 346 -57.33 70.53 -6.33
N TYR A 347 -56.08 70.18 -5.99
CA TYR A 347 -55.67 68.79 -5.71
C TYR A 347 -55.77 68.39 -4.22
N LEU A 348 -55.74 69.36 -3.29
CA LEU A 348 -55.76 69.13 -1.83
C LEU A 348 -57.10 68.61 -1.29
N ASN A 349 -58.16 68.60 -2.10
CA ASN A 349 -59.48 68.09 -1.69
C ASN A 349 -59.72 66.60 -2.06
N LYS A 350 -58.76 65.93 -2.72
CA LYS A 350 -58.97 64.57 -3.26
C LYS A 350 -58.16 63.46 -2.57
N VAL A 351 -57.21 63.79 -1.70
CA VAL A 351 -56.28 62.80 -1.09
C VAL A 351 -56.56 62.55 0.40
N LEU A 352 -57.55 63.23 1.00
CA LEU A 352 -57.87 63.10 2.42
C LEU A 352 -58.62 61.82 2.83
N LEU A 353 -58.88 60.86 1.94
CA LEU A 353 -59.49 59.58 2.29
C LEU A 353 -58.96 58.42 1.44
N GLY A 354 -58.24 57.49 2.08
CA GLY A 354 -58.23 56.09 1.69
C GLY A 354 -56.85 55.42 1.53
N ASN A 355 -56.44 54.70 2.57
CA ASN A 355 -55.92 53.30 2.57
C ASN A 355 -54.65 52.97 1.73
N SER A 356 -53.74 52.08 2.14
CA SER A 356 -53.72 51.11 3.24
C SER A 356 -52.33 50.47 3.35
N GLU A 357 -52.06 49.89 4.52
CA GLU A 357 -50.99 48.99 5.00
C GLU A 357 -50.48 47.84 4.09
N ALA A 358 -50.69 47.85 2.78
CA ALA A 358 -50.24 46.78 1.88
C ALA A 358 -48.78 46.90 1.40
N GLU A 359 -48.17 48.09 1.47
CA GLU A 359 -46.81 48.31 0.93
C GLU A 359 -45.68 48.15 1.95
N LEU A 360 -45.99 48.09 3.25
CA LEU A 360 -44.98 47.96 4.31
C LEU A 360 -44.60 46.51 4.67
N LYS A 361 -45.19 45.50 4.00
CA LYS A 361 -44.85 44.08 4.21
C LYS A 361 -43.89 43.48 3.17
N GLN A 362 -43.48 44.22 2.14
CA GLN A 362 -42.61 43.68 1.08
C GLN A 362 -41.11 43.91 1.24
N ILE A 363 -40.66 44.66 2.27
CA ILE A 363 -39.23 45.02 2.42
C ILE A 363 -38.53 44.23 3.56
N ALA A 364 -39.26 43.42 4.33
CA ALA A 364 -38.68 42.62 5.43
C ALA A 364 -38.29 41.18 5.06
N THR A 365 -38.34 40.78 3.79
CA THR A 365 -38.15 39.38 3.37
C THR A 365 -37.07 39.24 2.27
N ALA A 366 -35.84 39.69 2.55
CA ALA A 366 -34.73 39.57 1.59
C ALA A 366 -33.38 39.19 2.23
N THR A 367 -33.37 38.60 3.43
CA THR A 367 -32.15 38.07 4.07
C THR A 367 -32.46 36.83 4.91
N ALA A 368 -32.96 35.77 4.28
CA ALA A 368 -33.00 34.43 4.85
C ALA A 368 -33.33 33.40 3.76
N ASP A 369 -32.34 32.98 2.98
CA ASP A 369 -32.47 31.79 2.12
C ASP A 369 -31.22 30.92 2.28
N ALA A 370 -31.16 30.23 3.42
CA ALA A 370 -30.71 28.84 3.39
C ALA A 370 -31.90 28.02 2.82
N PRO A 371 -31.69 27.07 1.91
CA PRO A 371 -32.78 26.28 1.36
C PRO A 371 -33.59 25.65 2.49
N LYS A 372 -34.92 25.80 2.43
CA LYS A 372 -35.85 25.22 3.41
C LYS A 372 -35.58 23.72 3.56
N PRO A 373 -35.66 23.13 4.77
CA PRO A 373 -35.32 21.73 5.03
C PRO A 373 -36.10 20.68 4.21
N GLU A 374 -37.18 21.09 3.58
CA GLU A 374 -38.13 20.20 2.90
C GLU A 374 -37.66 19.81 1.47
N ASP A 375 -36.74 20.59 0.87
CA ASP A 375 -36.23 20.42 -0.50
C ASP A 375 -34.79 19.87 -0.61
N ASP A 376 -34.10 19.55 0.50
CA ASP A 376 -32.76 18.92 0.46
C ASP A 376 -32.84 17.42 0.12
N LEU A 377 -33.25 17.12 -1.12
CA LEU A 377 -33.31 15.76 -1.67
C LEU A 377 -31.94 15.07 -1.59
N LEU A 378 -30.86 15.83 -1.77
CA LEU A 378 -29.49 15.35 -1.64
C LEU A 378 -29.18 14.88 -0.22
N GLY A 379 -29.64 15.61 0.79
CA GLY A 379 -29.56 15.21 2.20
C GLY A 379 -30.33 13.95 2.56
N LYS A 380 -31.24 13.45 1.71
CA LYS A 380 -31.98 12.20 1.95
C LYS A 380 -31.23 10.95 1.46
N LEU A 381 -30.19 11.10 0.62
CA LEU A 381 -29.44 9.96 0.12
C LEU A 381 -28.47 9.40 1.17
N ALA A 382 -28.63 8.13 1.53
CA ALA A 382 -27.75 7.47 2.50
C ALA A 382 -26.27 7.47 2.06
N ILE A 383 -25.98 7.51 0.77
CA ILE A 383 -24.60 7.46 0.25
C ILE A 383 -23.78 8.72 0.57
N VAL A 384 -24.40 9.90 0.68
CA VAL A 384 -23.69 11.16 0.96
C VAL A 384 -23.64 11.52 2.44
N ASN A 385 -24.47 10.88 3.29
CA ASN A 385 -24.51 11.14 4.73
C ASN A 385 -23.61 10.15 5.47
N GLY A 386 -23.00 10.51 6.60
CA GLY A 386 -22.20 9.56 7.37
C GLY A 386 -21.38 10.25 8.45
N ALA A 387 -20.28 9.64 8.88
CA ALA A 387 -19.34 10.26 9.81
C ALA A 387 -17.94 10.36 9.22
N VAL A 388 -17.20 11.39 9.61
CA VAL A 388 -15.84 11.65 9.12
C VAL A 388 -14.93 12.07 10.27
N LEU A 389 -13.68 11.60 10.20
CA LEU A 389 -12.58 12.13 11.00
C LEU A 389 -12.16 13.50 10.45
N LEU A 390 -12.39 14.55 11.22
CA LEU A 390 -12.03 15.93 10.91
C LEU A 390 -10.57 16.26 11.24
N GLY A 391 -9.91 15.48 12.09
CA GLY A 391 -8.52 15.69 12.48
C GLY A 391 -8.14 15.09 13.83
N THR A 392 -6.91 15.39 14.26
CA THR A 392 -6.38 15.02 15.57
C THR A 392 -5.74 16.21 16.27
N ASP A 393 -5.29 16.00 17.51
CA ASP A 393 -4.40 16.90 18.25
C ASP A 393 -3.18 17.42 17.46
N LYS A 394 -2.69 16.67 16.47
CA LYS A 394 -1.58 17.04 15.59
C LYS A 394 -1.98 17.91 14.41
N GLY A 395 -3.28 18.03 14.11
CA GLY A 395 -3.77 18.88 13.03
C GLY A 395 -5.15 18.50 12.48
N MET A 396 -5.83 19.50 11.91
CA MET A 396 -7.12 19.32 11.25
C MET A 396 -6.94 18.86 9.79
N LEU A 397 -7.72 17.87 9.39
CA LEU A 397 -7.87 17.39 8.00
C LEU A 397 -8.86 18.25 7.20
N VAL A 398 -9.40 19.31 7.80
CA VAL A 398 -10.38 20.21 7.19
C VAL A 398 -9.91 21.67 7.25
N SER A 399 -10.39 22.45 6.30
CA SER A 399 -10.25 23.91 6.20
C SER A 399 -11.62 24.56 6.04
N ASP A 400 -11.68 25.88 6.16
CA ASP A 400 -12.80 26.63 5.60
C ASP A 400 -12.85 26.49 4.06
N LEU A 401 -13.89 27.03 3.42
CA LEU A 401 -14.03 26.98 1.95
C LEU A 401 -12.98 27.81 1.19
N LYS A 402 -12.30 28.76 1.86
CA LYS A 402 -11.21 29.58 1.31
C LYS A 402 -9.84 28.90 1.42
N GLY A 403 -9.75 27.80 2.17
CA GLY A 403 -8.52 27.04 2.39
C GLY A 403 -7.78 27.39 3.69
N SER A 404 -8.34 28.27 4.52
CA SER A 404 -7.73 28.64 5.80
C SER A 404 -7.82 27.47 6.78
N PRO A 405 -6.73 27.15 7.51
CA PRO A 405 -6.76 26.11 8.54
C PRO A 405 -7.76 26.45 9.64
N ILE A 406 -8.48 25.44 10.12
CA ILE A 406 -9.35 25.58 11.30
C ILE A 406 -8.54 25.23 12.54
N PRO A 407 -8.38 26.14 13.52
CA PRO A 407 -7.66 25.84 14.76
C PRO A 407 -8.55 25.03 15.71
N GLY A 408 -8.66 23.72 15.45
CA GLY A 408 -9.43 22.79 16.29
C GLY A 408 -10.95 22.84 16.06
N LEU A 409 -11.73 22.60 17.12
CA LEU A 409 -13.21 22.54 17.05
C LEU A 409 -13.92 23.88 17.28
N GLY A 410 -13.20 24.92 17.72
CA GLY A 410 -13.80 26.21 18.07
C GLY A 410 -14.46 26.88 16.86
N GLY A 411 -15.73 27.28 17.01
CA GLY A 411 -16.49 27.97 15.96
C GLY A 411 -17.18 27.06 14.94
N LEU A 412 -17.03 25.73 15.06
CA LEU A 412 -17.76 24.77 14.21
C LEU A 412 -19.16 24.50 14.79
N ALA A 413 -20.17 24.88 14.02
CA ALA A 413 -21.58 24.60 14.31
C ALA A 413 -22.17 23.63 13.27
N GLU A 414 -23.32 23.05 13.60
CA GLU A 414 -24.17 22.41 12.60
C GLU A 414 -24.42 23.36 11.42
N GLY A 415 -24.38 22.82 10.20
CA GLY A 415 -24.47 23.60 8.97
C GLY A 415 -23.14 24.20 8.48
N SER A 416 -22.04 24.12 9.27
CA SER A 416 -20.73 24.60 8.82
C SER A 416 -20.27 23.86 7.57
N ARG A 417 -19.91 24.60 6.52
CA ARG A 417 -19.38 24.05 5.27
C ARG A 417 -17.86 24.06 5.29
N LEU A 418 -17.26 22.88 5.16
CA LEU A 418 -15.82 22.68 5.27
C LEU A 418 -15.26 22.02 4.00
N ARG A 419 -13.96 22.18 3.78
CA ARG A 419 -13.23 21.52 2.70
C ARG A 419 -12.18 20.56 3.25
N MET A 420 -12.08 19.37 2.68
CA MET A 420 -11.08 18.37 3.03
C MET A 420 -9.68 18.80 2.55
N ARG A 421 -8.70 18.83 3.44
CA ARG A 421 -7.28 19.07 3.12
C ARG A 421 -6.52 17.80 2.74
N GLY A 422 -7.05 16.64 3.13
CA GLY A 422 -6.56 15.32 2.76
C GLY A 422 -7.73 14.36 2.55
N ALA A 423 -7.51 13.30 1.78
CA ALA A 423 -8.53 12.28 1.58
C ALA A 423 -8.88 11.60 2.92
N SER A 424 -10.16 11.37 3.16
CA SER A 424 -10.64 10.73 4.39
C SER A 424 -11.81 9.79 4.08
N ALA A 425 -11.96 8.74 4.88
CA ALA A 425 -13.07 7.81 4.73
C ALA A 425 -14.39 8.44 5.23
N LEU A 426 -15.46 8.23 4.48
CA LEU A 426 -16.83 8.43 4.91
C LEU A 426 -17.33 7.12 5.52
N PHE A 427 -17.58 7.17 6.83
CA PHE A 427 -18.06 6.04 7.60
C PHE A 427 -19.59 6.01 7.63
N THR A 428 -20.16 4.83 7.80
CA THR A 428 -21.61 4.64 7.93
C THR A 428 -22.18 5.40 9.13
N GLU A 429 -21.46 5.41 10.24
CA GLU A 429 -21.90 5.99 11.51
C GLU A 429 -20.73 6.54 12.34
N MET A 430 -21.05 7.20 13.45
CA MET A 430 -20.06 7.67 14.41
C MET A 430 -19.44 6.48 15.19
N PRO A 431 -18.18 6.57 15.66
CA PRO A 431 -17.59 5.54 16.49
C PRO A 431 -18.42 5.27 17.75
N ALA A 432 -18.71 3.99 18.02
CA ALA A 432 -19.64 3.55 19.07
C ALA A 432 -19.19 3.83 20.53
N GLY A 433 -17.93 4.24 20.76
CA GLY A 433 -17.35 4.38 22.10
C GLY A 433 -16.85 5.79 22.40
N LYS A 434 -17.23 6.34 23.56
CA LYS A 434 -16.62 7.58 24.09
C LYS A 434 -15.10 7.44 24.32
N ASN A 435 -14.60 6.21 24.55
CA ASN A 435 -13.21 5.89 24.94
C ASN A 435 -12.60 4.64 24.27
N LYS A 436 -13.22 4.11 23.20
CA LYS A 436 -12.68 2.98 22.43
C LYS A 436 -12.83 3.30 20.94
N TYR A 437 -11.71 3.43 20.24
CA TYR A 437 -11.69 3.61 18.80
C TYR A 437 -11.87 2.25 18.14
N ASN A 438 -13.11 1.97 17.73
CA ASN A 438 -13.39 0.94 16.73
C ASN A 438 -13.99 1.69 15.53
N PRO A 439 -13.21 1.96 14.47
CA PRO A 439 -13.73 2.68 13.32
C PRO A 439 -14.81 1.81 12.66
N PRO A 440 -16.02 2.36 12.43
CA PRO A 440 -17.07 1.64 11.70
C PRO A 440 -16.65 1.37 10.25
N ASP A 441 -17.49 0.67 9.49
CA ASP A 441 -17.19 0.37 8.10
C ASP A 441 -17.16 1.66 7.25
N ALA A 442 -16.09 1.82 6.49
CA ALA A 442 -15.97 2.89 5.51
C ALA A 442 -16.81 2.52 4.27
N LYS A 443 -17.75 3.40 3.89
CA LYS A 443 -18.61 3.18 2.72
C LYS A 443 -18.16 3.93 1.47
N ALA A 444 -17.41 5.01 1.63
CA ALA A 444 -16.86 5.80 0.53
C ALA A 444 -15.59 6.55 0.97
N THR A 445 -14.86 7.11 0.02
CA THR A 445 -13.71 7.98 0.30
C THR A 445 -14.02 9.40 -0.17
N ILE A 446 -13.91 10.37 0.73
CA ILE A 446 -13.99 11.78 0.38
C ILE A 446 -12.60 12.22 -0.10
N PRO A 447 -12.45 12.68 -1.35
CA PRO A 447 -11.15 13.08 -1.86
C PRO A 447 -10.66 14.39 -1.23
N THR A 448 -9.36 14.64 -1.33
CA THR A 448 -8.78 15.96 -1.07
C THR A 448 -9.50 17.03 -1.90
N GLY A 449 -9.86 18.14 -1.27
CA GLY A 449 -10.65 19.22 -1.86
C GLY A 449 -12.16 19.01 -1.82
N GLY A 450 -12.65 17.81 -1.46
CA GLY A 450 -14.07 17.53 -1.31
C GLY A 450 -14.71 18.39 -0.23
N GLN A 451 -15.96 18.80 -0.45
CA GLN A 451 -16.70 19.65 0.49
C GLN A 451 -17.69 18.82 1.32
N ILE A 452 -17.84 19.21 2.58
CA ILE A 452 -18.75 18.59 3.54
C ILE A 452 -19.55 19.65 4.28
N VAL A 453 -20.73 19.27 4.76
CA VAL A 453 -21.55 20.05 5.70
C VAL A 453 -21.64 19.28 7.00
N LEU A 454 -21.37 19.94 8.13
CA LEU A 454 -21.56 19.32 9.45
C LEU A 454 -23.06 19.15 9.73
N GLN A 455 -23.48 17.94 10.07
CA GLN A 455 -24.86 17.64 10.49
C GLN A 455 -25.06 17.74 12.00
N ALA A 456 -23.97 17.83 12.76
CA ALA A 456 -24.00 18.14 14.18
C ALA A 456 -22.65 18.72 14.60
N VAL A 457 -22.62 19.27 15.81
CA VAL A 457 -21.39 19.74 16.43
C VAL A 457 -20.38 18.58 16.56
N PRO A 458 -19.10 18.78 16.20
CA PRO A 458 -18.08 17.74 16.30
C PRO A 458 -17.87 17.25 17.73
N ARG A 459 -17.54 15.96 17.86
CA ARG A 459 -17.25 15.26 19.11
C ARG A 459 -15.80 14.84 19.19
N ILE A 460 -15.26 14.79 20.39
CA ILE A 460 -13.92 14.28 20.66
C ILE A 460 -14.03 12.82 21.08
N VAL A 461 -13.27 11.96 20.39
CA VAL A 461 -13.08 10.55 20.76
C VAL A 461 -11.63 10.37 21.18
N THR A 462 -11.38 9.76 22.33
CA THR A 462 -10.02 9.57 22.86
C THR A 462 -9.58 8.11 22.70
N LEU A 463 -8.35 7.89 22.22
CA LEU A 463 -7.70 6.58 22.17
C LEU A 463 -6.25 6.71 22.62
N ALA A 464 -5.84 5.93 23.62
CA ALA A 464 -4.46 5.85 24.09
C ALA A 464 -3.80 7.23 24.38
N GLY A 465 -4.60 8.21 24.83
CA GLY A 465 -4.14 9.58 25.11
C GLY A 465 -4.24 10.56 23.94
N SER A 466 -4.46 10.10 22.71
CA SER A 466 -4.68 10.96 21.53
C SER A 466 -6.16 11.33 21.34
N ARG A 467 -6.41 12.57 20.93
CA ARG A 467 -7.76 13.11 20.66
C ARG A 467 -8.06 13.10 19.17
N PHE A 468 -9.19 12.51 18.80
CA PHE A 468 -9.71 12.45 17.44
C PHE A 468 -11.00 13.26 17.34
N PHE A 469 -11.08 14.12 16.35
CA PHE A 469 -12.22 15.00 16.11
C PHE A 469 -13.15 14.38 15.08
N TRP A 470 -14.36 14.01 15.48
CA TRP A 470 -15.33 13.33 14.63
C TRP A 470 -16.59 14.15 14.48
N ALA A 471 -17.23 14.11 13.32
CA ALA A 471 -18.56 14.69 13.16
C ALA A 471 -19.41 13.84 12.21
N PRO A 472 -20.74 13.81 12.43
CA PRO A 472 -21.66 13.43 11.37
C PRO A 472 -21.68 14.52 10.31
N VAL A 473 -21.60 14.13 9.05
CA VAL A 473 -21.45 15.02 7.91
C VAL A 473 -22.30 14.56 6.74
N ARG A 474 -22.61 15.53 5.89
CA ARG A 474 -23.09 15.29 4.54
C ARG A 474 -22.04 15.75 3.54
N VAL A 475 -21.65 14.87 2.62
CA VAL A 475 -20.76 15.21 1.51
C VAL A 475 -21.53 16.02 0.47
N ILE A 476 -20.91 17.07 -0.05
CA ILE A 476 -21.42 17.86 -1.17
C ILE A 476 -20.77 17.32 -2.45
N PRO A 477 -21.52 16.63 -3.33
CA PRO A 477 -20.97 16.14 -4.59
C PRO A 477 -20.63 17.29 -5.53
N GLN A 478 -19.54 17.12 -6.26
CA GLN A 478 -19.03 18.09 -7.22
C GLN A 478 -19.48 17.70 -8.62
N VAL A 479 -20.05 18.68 -9.35
CA VAL A 479 -20.55 18.50 -10.72
C VAL A 479 -19.78 19.40 -11.67
N TYR A 480 -19.02 18.78 -12.58
CA TYR A 480 -18.35 19.47 -13.67
C TYR A 480 -19.33 19.65 -14.83
N VAL A 481 -19.82 20.87 -15.02
CA VAL A 481 -20.66 21.21 -16.19
C VAL A 481 -19.75 21.42 -17.39
N GLN A 482 -19.88 20.55 -18.37
CA GLN A 482 -19.08 20.53 -19.60
C GLN A 482 -20.04 20.73 -20.79
N TYR A 483 -19.73 21.67 -21.68
CA TYR A 483 -20.63 22.06 -22.77
C TYR A 483 -19.88 22.32 -24.07
N HIS A 484 -20.59 22.25 -25.19
CA HIS A 484 -20.04 22.52 -26.52
C HIS A 484 -20.56 23.84 -27.12
N SER A 485 -21.87 23.95 -27.38
CA SER A 485 -22.41 25.07 -28.18
C SER A 485 -23.39 26.00 -27.43
N LEU A 486 -23.38 25.99 -26.09
CA LEU A 486 -24.37 26.70 -25.30
C LEU A 486 -23.98 28.16 -24.99
N PRO A 487 -24.95 29.10 -25.00
CA PRO A 487 -24.74 30.45 -24.50
C PRO A 487 -24.34 30.46 -23.03
N LYS A 488 -23.38 31.31 -22.68
CA LYS A 488 -22.85 31.43 -21.30
C LYS A 488 -23.97 31.66 -20.25
N ALA A 489 -24.97 32.48 -20.57
CA ALA A 489 -26.09 32.76 -19.66
C ALA A 489 -26.88 31.50 -19.28
N GLN A 490 -27.06 30.57 -20.23
CA GLN A 490 -27.76 29.31 -20.01
C GLN A 490 -26.90 28.35 -19.17
N VAL A 491 -25.60 28.28 -19.45
CA VAL A 491 -24.64 27.51 -18.65
C VAL A 491 -24.59 28.02 -17.19
N ASP A 492 -24.59 29.34 -17.00
CA ASP A 492 -24.62 29.94 -15.66
C ASP A 492 -25.95 29.72 -14.93
N ALA A 493 -27.08 29.68 -15.64
CA ALA A 493 -28.38 29.31 -15.06
C ALA A 493 -28.41 27.85 -14.58
N ILE A 494 -27.88 26.92 -15.38
CA ILE A 494 -27.74 25.50 -14.99
C ILE A 494 -26.88 25.38 -13.74
N ARG A 495 -25.72 26.03 -13.72
CA ARG A 495 -24.82 26.02 -12.55
C ARG A 495 -25.50 26.59 -11.30
N ARG A 496 -26.26 27.68 -11.44
CA ARG A 496 -27.01 28.28 -10.33
C ARG A 496 -28.05 27.32 -9.76
N SER A 497 -28.84 26.68 -10.61
CA SER A 497 -29.85 25.72 -10.15
C SER A 497 -29.25 24.49 -9.47
N LEU A 498 -28.11 24.00 -9.98
CA LEU A 498 -27.37 22.92 -9.34
C LEU A 498 -26.80 23.35 -7.97
N ALA A 499 -26.30 24.58 -7.85
CA ALA A 499 -25.85 25.12 -6.57
C ALA A 499 -27.00 25.27 -5.56
N GLU A 500 -28.18 25.73 -6.01
CA GLU A 500 -29.42 25.80 -5.21
C GLU A 500 -29.89 24.40 -4.76
N ALA A 501 -29.68 23.38 -5.60
CA ALA A 501 -29.94 21.98 -5.27
C ALA A 501 -28.88 21.34 -4.34
N GLY A 502 -27.88 22.11 -3.90
CA GLY A 502 -26.89 21.68 -2.94
C GLY A 502 -25.63 21.03 -3.52
N PHE A 503 -25.42 21.07 -4.84
CA PHE A 503 -24.19 20.59 -5.48
C PHE A 503 -23.08 21.64 -5.44
N GLU A 504 -21.82 21.19 -5.46
CA GLU A 504 -20.69 22.05 -5.76
C GLU A 504 -20.50 22.13 -7.28
N THR A 505 -20.56 23.35 -7.83
CA THR A 505 -20.44 23.57 -9.28
C THR A 505 -19.24 24.48 -9.60
N PRO A 506 -18.07 23.92 -9.91
CA PRO A 506 -16.93 24.66 -10.43
C PRO A 506 -17.28 25.46 -11.71
N ALA A 507 -16.35 26.28 -12.18
CA ALA A 507 -16.50 26.97 -13.47
C ALA A 507 -16.79 25.94 -14.58
N ALA A 508 -17.80 26.21 -15.39
CA ALA A 508 -18.12 25.33 -16.52
C ALA A 508 -16.99 25.32 -17.55
N GLN A 509 -16.82 24.18 -18.20
CA GLN A 509 -15.75 23.94 -19.15
C GLN A 509 -16.32 23.79 -20.56
N LEU A 510 -15.79 24.57 -21.49
CA LEU A 510 -16.06 24.38 -22.90
C LEU A 510 -15.22 23.20 -23.40
N ILE A 511 -15.86 22.17 -23.95
CA ILE A 511 -15.21 20.98 -24.50
C ILE A 511 -15.65 20.78 -25.95
N THR A 512 -14.67 20.64 -26.84
CA THR A 512 -14.92 20.45 -28.28
C THR A 512 -15.00 18.99 -28.72
N GLY A 513 -14.70 18.05 -27.81
CA GLY A 513 -14.59 16.62 -28.08
C GLY A 513 -15.90 15.82 -28.05
N PHE A 514 -17.04 16.47 -27.84
CA PHE A 514 -18.37 15.83 -27.92
C PHE A 514 -19.39 16.80 -28.54
N SER A 515 -20.37 16.25 -29.25
CA SER A 515 -21.51 17.00 -29.76
C SER A 515 -22.77 16.14 -29.74
N GLY A 516 -23.93 16.76 -29.51
CA GLY A 516 -25.24 16.11 -29.46
C GLY A 516 -25.47 15.20 -28.26
N LEU A 517 -24.65 15.30 -27.21
CA LEU A 517 -24.76 14.46 -26.01
C LEU A 517 -25.34 15.23 -24.82
N SER A 518 -26.25 14.58 -24.10
CA SER A 518 -26.83 15.05 -22.84
C SER A 518 -26.74 13.93 -21.81
N GLU A 519 -25.65 13.88 -21.06
CA GLU A 519 -25.36 12.75 -20.17
C GLU A 519 -24.71 13.17 -18.86
N VAL A 520 -25.15 12.52 -17.77
CA VAL A 520 -24.51 12.58 -16.46
C VAL A 520 -23.56 11.39 -16.34
N ARG A 521 -22.27 11.65 -16.17
CA ARG A 521 -21.22 10.63 -16.11
C ARG A 521 -20.70 10.47 -14.69
N TYR A 522 -20.49 9.23 -14.29
CA TYR A 522 -19.99 8.87 -12.95
C TYR A 522 -19.00 7.70 -13.03
N GLN A 523 -18.05 7.62 -12.11
CA GLN A 523 -16.96 6.61 -12.17
C GLN A 523 -17.29 5.34 -11.38
N ARG A 524 -17.91 5.50 -10.21
CA ARG A 524 -18.11 4.43 -9.24
C ARG A 524 -19.57 3.95 -9.21
N PRO A 525 -19.83 2.63 -9.12
CA PRO A 525 -21.20 2.12 -8.98
C PRO A 525 -21.97 2.76 -7.83
N GLU A 526 -21.28 3.10 -6.75
CA GLU A 526 -21.88 3.70 -5.55
C GLU A 526 -22.43 5.11 -5.81
N ASP A 527 -21.89 5.85 -6.79
CA ASP A 527 -22.34 7.20 -7.14
C ASP A 527 -23.58 7.19 -8.06
N ARG A 528 -24.08 6.01 -8.46
CA ARG A 528 -25.20 5.86 -9.41
C ARG A 528 -26.48 6.56 -8.92
N GLU A 529 -26.78 6.48 -7.62
CA GLU A 529 -27.96 7.13 -7.04
C GLU A 529 -27.87 8.65 -7.10
N VAL A 530 -26.67 9.19 -6.81
CA VAL A 530 -26.40 10.63 -6.91
C VAL A 530 -26.50 11.10 -8.36
N ALA A 531 -25.96 10.31 -9.30
CA ALA A 531 -26.04 10.60 -10.73
C ALA A 531 -27.49 10.57 -11.25
N ALA A 532 -28.31 9.61 -10.79
CA ALA A 532 -29.72 9.52 -11.16
C ALA A 532 -30.53 10.71 -10.64
N MET A 533 -30.29 11.13 -9.40
CA MET A 533 -30.92 12.35 -8.87
C MET A 533 -30.49 13.60 -9.65
N LEU A 534 -29.20 13.74 -9.95
CA LEU A 534 -28.69 14.84 -10.75
C LEU A 534 -29.38 14.90 -12.12
N ARG A 535 -29.52 13.75 -12.80
CA ARG A 535 -30.28 13.61 -14.06
C ARG A 535 -31.72 14.10 -13.89
N ASP A 536 -32.43 13.62 -12.88
CA ASP A 536 -33.84 13.96 -12.66
C ASP A 536 -34.02 15.46 -12.38
N ARG A 537 -33.10 16.05 -11.62
CA ARG A 537 -33.10 17.49 -11.33
C ARG A 537 -32.81 18.32 -12.57
N LEU A 538 -31.81 17.93 -13.37
CA LEU A 538 -31.51 18.58 -14.64
C LEU A 538 -32.70 18.48 -15.61
N GLY A 539 -33.44 17.36 -15.61
CA GLY A 539 -34.64 17.17 -16.43
C GLY A 539 -35.84 18.05 -16.05
N GLN A 540 -35.82 18.66 -14.85
CA GLN A 540 -36.83 19.64 -14.40
C GLN A 540 -36.52 21.07 -14.87
N LEU A 541 -35.31 21.33 -15.36
CA LEU A 541 -34.94 22.65 -15.89
C LEU A 541 -35.54 22.82 -17.28
N ALA A 542 -36.40 23.84 -17.45
CA ALA A 542 -37.14 24.09 -18.69
C ALA A 542 -36.26 24.06 -19.95
N ASP A 543 -35.07 24.66 -19.86
CA ASP A 543 -34.07 24.73 -20.92
C ASP A 543 -33.47 23.37 -21.31
N ILE A 544 -33.38 22.44 -20.35
CA ILE A 544 -32.84 21.09 -20.57
C ILE A 544 -33.97 20.11 -20.95
N HIS A 545 -35.15 20.29 -20.37
CA HIS A 545 -36.36 19.55 -20.74
C HIS A 545 -36.69 19.71 -22.23
N ALA A 546 -36.46 20.90 -22.79
CA ALA A 546 -36.64 21.19 -24.20
C ALA A 546 -35.58 20.54 -25.12
N ALA A 547 -34.44 20.10 -24.58
CA ALA A 547 -33.30 19.57 -25.31
C ALA A 547 -33.32 18.04 -25.54
N GLY A 548 -34.14 17.29 -24.79
CA GLY A 548 -34.25 15.83 -24.90
C GLY A 548 -33.91 15.09 -23.60
N ALA A 549 -33.87 13.76 -23.68
CA ALA A 549 -33.65 12.90 -22.51
C ALA A 549 -32.18 12.89 -22.07
N ILE A 550 -31.93 13.12 -20.78
CA ILE A 550 -30.60 13.03 -20.17
C ILE A 550 -30.34 11.58 -19.76
N THR A 551 -29.20 11.02 -20.15
CA THR A 551 -28.80 9.66 -19.76
C THR A 551 -27.82 9.66 -18.58
N CYS A 552 -27.65 8.53 -17.91
CA CYS A 552 -26.59 8.34 -16.93
C CYS A 552 -25.60 7.29 -17.45
N GLN A 553 -24.31 7.63 -17.52
CA GLN A 553 -23.27 6.74 -18.03
C GLN A 553 -22.19 6.47 -16.98
N LYS A 554 -21.87 5.20 -16.75
CA LYS A 554 -20.69 4.84 -15.98
C LYS A 554 -19.46 4.95 -16.88
N ILE A 555 -18.44 5.68 -16.45
CA ILE A 555 -17.19 5.86 -17.19
C ILE A 555 -16.02 5.20 -16.48
N ALA A 556 -15.02 4.76 -17.24
CA ALA A 556 -13.76 4.30 -16.66
C ALA A 556 -13.00 5.49 -16.05
N PRO A 557 -12.38 5.34 -14.86
CA PRO A 557 -11.59 6.41 -14.28
C PRO A 557 -10.37 6.71 -15.17
N ALA A 558 -10.08 7.99 -15.39
CA ALA A 558 -8.91 8.44 -16.16
C ALA A 558 -7.57 8.24 -15.40
N THR A 559 -7.63 7.88 -14.12
CA THR A 559 -6.49 7.65 -13.22
C THR A 559 -6.63 6.30 -12.52
N THR A 560 -5.54 5.81 -11.91
CA THR A 560 -5.50 4.52 -11.20
C THR A 560 -6.42 4.42 -9.98
N ALA A 561 -7.05 5.52 -9.53
CA ALA A 561 -7.98 5.53 -8.41
C ALA A 561 -9.28 6.28 -8.77
N PRO A 562 -10.42 5.59 -8.91
CA PRO A 562 -11.71 6.25 -9.14
C PRO A 562 -12.11 7.13 -7.95
N VAL A 563 -12.63 8.33 -8.21
CA VAL A 563 -12.95 9.33 -7.19
C VAL A 563 -14.46 9.36 -6.90
N ASN A 564 -14.88 9.15 -5.65
CA ASN A 564 -16.28 9.27 -5.25
C ASN A 564 -16.78 10.73 -5.30
N PHE A 565 -18.08 10.90 -5.52
CA PHE A 565 -18.79 12.19 -5.45
C PHE A 565 -18.30 13.25 -6.46
N LYS A 566 -17.64 12.82 -7.55
CA LYS A 566 -17.33 13.66 -8.71
C LYS A 566 -18.11 13.19 -9.92
N LEU A 567 -18.98 14.07 -10.43
CA LEU A 567 -19.85 13.82 -11.56
C LEU A 567 -19.48 14.78 -12.69
N GLU A 568 -19.62 14.32 -13.93
CA GLU A 568 -19.54 15.19 -15.11
C GLU A 568 -20.94 15.30 -15.72
N PHE A 569 -21.31 16.49 -16.15
CA PHE A 569 -22.52 16.70 -16.94
C PHE A 569 -22.10 17.22 -18.31
N TRP A 570 -22.21 16.37 -19.32
CA TRP A 570 -21.98 16.75 -20.72
C TRP A 570 -23.30 17.21 -21.31
N PHE A 571 -23.31 18.43 -21.83
CA PHE A 571 -24.51 19.01 -22.40
C PHE A 571 -24.23 19.75 -23.71
N ASP A 572 -24.71 19.17 -24.81
CA ASP A 572 -24.81 19.77 -26.13
C ASP A 572 -26.16 19.36 -26.74
N PRO A 573 -27.21 20.19 -26.60
CA PRO A 573 -28.51 19.87 -27.18
C PRO A 573 -28.38 19.84 -28.71
N PRO A 574 -29.01 18.88 -29.42
CA PRO A 574 -29.07 18.94 -30.87
C PRO A 574 -29.73 20.26 -31.26
N LEU A 575 -29.08 21.05 -32.12
CA LEU A 575 -29.72 22.21 -32.77
C LEU A 575 -31.03 21.69 -33.33
N ARG A 576 -32.17 22.25 -32.89
CA ARG A 576 -33.49 21.91 -33.45
C ARG A 576 -33.35 22.00 -34.97
N SER A 577 -33.26 20.86 -35.64
CA SER A 577 -33.53 20.82 -37.07
C SER A 577 -34.93 21.39 -37.20
N GLU A 578 -35.07 22.45 -37.98
CA GLU A 578 -36.35 22.90 -38.49
C GLU A 578 -37.21 21.66 -38.78
N ARG A 579 -38.43 21.64 -38.23
CA ARG A 579 -39.44 20.67 -38.62
C ARG A 579 -39.44 20.65 -40.15
N ARG A 580 -38.90 19.60 -40.77
CA ARG A 580 -39.28 19.27 -42.14
C ARG A 580 -40.75 18.90 -42.08
N ASP A 581 -41.56 19.83 -42.52
CA ASP A 581 -42.97 19.63 -42.82
C ASP A 581 -43.07 18.38 -43.72
N PRO A 582 -43.86 17.35 -43.37
CA PRO A 582 -43.95 16.12 -44.16
C PRO A 582 -44.76 16.29 -45.46
N THR A 583 -45.05 17.53 -45.87
CA THR A 583 -45.83 17.85 -47.07
C THR A 583 -45.06 18.78 -47.99
N CYS A 584 -44.04 18.24 -48.67
CA CYS A 584 -43.63 18.72 -49.98
C CYS A 584 -43.04 17.51 -50.74
N ARG A 585 -43.82 17.01 -51.70
CA ARG A 585 -43.38 16.10 -52.77
C ARG A 585 -42.81 16.93 -53.91
#